data_AF-A0A087G377-F1
#
_entry.id   AF-A0A087G377-F1
#
_cell.length_a   1.000
_cell.length_b   1.000
_cell.length_c   1.000
_cell.angle_alpha   90.00
_cell.angle_beta   90.00
_cell.angle_gamma   90.00
#
_symmetry.space_group_name_H-M   'P 1'
#
loop_
_entity.id
_entity.type
_entity.pdbx_description
1 polymer ?
#
loop_
_entity_poly.entity_id
_entity_poly.type
_entity_poly.pdbx_seq_one_letter_code
_entity_poly.pdbx_strand_id
1 'polypeptide(L)' 'MLPRHLSLFTAYQLPADNEPLRTELKTAFEEGRKIVVYVLSAMGEEKIVSMRDRE' A
#
# COMPACT_ATOMS: atom_id res chain seq x y z
N MET A 1 29.70 10.51 -8.02
CA MET A 1 29.32 9.47 -7.05
C MET A 1 28.20 10.04 -6.18
N LEU A 2 26.97 9.50 -6.28
CA LEU A 2 25.80 10.00 -5.54
C LEU A 2 25.60 9.20 -4.23
N PRO A 3 25.15 9.84 -3.12
CA PRO A 3 25.13 9.22 -1.80
C PRO A 3 23.97 8.22 -1.60
N ARG A 4 24.30 7.01 -1.17
CA ARG A 4 23.42 5.84 -0.90
C ARG A 4 22.53 5.99 0.34
N HIS A 5 21.65 7.00 0.38
CA HIS A 5 20.68 7.15 1.50
C HIS A 5 19.21 7.24 1.06
N LEU A 6 18.91 6.99 -0.22
CA LEU A 6 17.55 6.94 -0.76
C LEU A 6 17.20 5.54 -1.26
N SER A 7 17.37 4.52 -0.42
CA SER A 7 16.91 3.17 -0.72
C SER A 7 16.06 2.68 0.44
N LEU A 8 14.93 2.05 0.12
CA LEU A 8 13.90 1.47 1.00
C LEU A 8 12.59 2.25 1.17
N PHE A 9 12.23 3.17 0.27
CA PHE A 9 10.85 3.14 -0.19
C PHE A 9 10.80 2.05 -1.26
N THR A 10 10.75 0.78 -0.83
CA THR A 10 10.20 -0.25 -1.70
C THR A 10 8.84 0.28 -2.07
N ALA A 11 8.67 0.64 -3.35
CA ALA A 11 7.42 1.21 -3.82
C ALA A 11 6.35 0.13 -3.61
N TYR A 12 5.63 0.20 -2.50
CA TYR A 12 4.40 -0.55 -2.32
C TYR A 12 3.45 -0.01 -3.38
N GLN A 13 3.41 -0.72 -4.50
CA GLN A 13 2.51 -0.39 -5.60
C GLN A 13 1.09 -0.67 -5.11
N LEU A 14 0.15 0.19 -5.50
CA LEU A 14 -1.26 -0.10 -5.27
C LEU A 14 -1.61 -1.44 -5.91
N PRO A 15 -2.50 -2.24 -5.27
CA PRO A 15 -2.88 -3.54 -5.80
C PRO A 15 -3.45 -3.38 -7.21
N ALA A 16 -2.72 -3.86 -8.22
CA ALA A 16 -3.07 -3.67 -9.63
C ALA A 16 -4.17 -4.63 -10.09
N ASP A 17 -4.30 -5.76 -9.42
CA ASP A 17 -5.25 -6.83 -9.71
C ASP A 17 -6.57 -6.70 -8.95
N ASN A 18 -6.70 -5.71 -8.06
CA ASN A 18 -7.90 -5.46 -7.25
C ASN A 18 -8.31 -3.98 -7.33
N GLU A 19 -8.97 -3.63 -8.45
CA GLU A 19 -9.40 -2.26 -8.75
C GLU A 19 -10.36 -1.65 -7.69
N PRO A 20 -11.30 -2.41 -7.09
CA PRO A 20 -12.11 -1.90 -5.98
C PRO A 20 -11.27 -1.47 -4.77
N LEU A 21 -10.37 -2.34 -4.30
CA LEU A 21 -9.49 -2.03 -3.16
C LEU A 21 -8.55 -0.85 -3.48
N ARG A 22 -8.05 -0.78 -4.71
CA ARG A 22 -7.24 0.34 -5.18
C ARG A 22 -7.99 1.66 -5.17
N THR A 23 -9.27 1.65 -5.58
CA THR A 23 -10.12 2.84 -5.56
C THR A 23 -10.37 3.28 -4.12
N GLU A 24 -10.71 2.35 -3.23
CA GLU A 24 -10.96 2.62 -1.82
C GLU A 24 -9.72 3.21 -1.11
N LEU A 25 -8.54 2.64 -1.37
CA LEU A 25 -7.25 3.15 -0.85
C LEU A 25 -6.99 4.58 -1.32
N LYS A 26 -7.27 4.88 -2.60
CA LYS A 26 -7.10 6.23 -3.15
C LYS A 26 -8.08 7.21 -2.50
N THR A 27 -9.36 6.86 -2.45
CA THR A 27 -10.40 7.70 -1.83
C THR A 27 -10.05 8.00 -0.37
N ALA A 28 -9.68 6.99 0.42
CA ALA A 28 -9.33 7.18 1.82
C ALA A 28 -8.11 8.10 1.99
N PHE A 29 -7.11 7.99 1.10
CA PHE A 29 -5.94 8.86 1.12
C PHE A 29 -6.28 10.31 0.75
N GLU A 30 -7.09 10.51 -0.29
CA GLU A 30 -7.55 11.83 -0.74
C GLU A 30 -8.42 12.53 0.33
N GLU A 31 -9.22 11.76 1.07
CA GLU A 31 -10.03 12.23 2.20
C GLU A 31 -9.21 12.46 3.48
N GLY A 32 -7.90 12.13 3.48
CA GLY A 32 -7.03 12.26 4.64
C GLY A 32 -7.36 11.28 5.78
N ARG A 33 -8.08 10.19 5.49
CA ARG A 33 -8.43 9.16 6.47
C ARG A 33 -7.21 8.36 6.90
N LYS A 34 -7.16 8.05 8.19
CA LYS A 34 -6.16 7.13 8.73
C LYS A 34 -6.66 5.71 8.49
N ILE A 35 -5.89 4.94 7.72
CA ILE A 35 -6.25 3.56 7.38
C ILE A 35 -5.15 2.59 7.80
N VAL A 36 -5.55 1.36 8.07
CA VAL A 36 -4.66 0.21 8.26
C VAL A 36 -4.81 -0.69 7.05
N VAL A 37 -3.68 -1.05 6.44
CA VAL A 37 -3.63 -1.99 5.30
C VAL A 37 -3.14 -3.36 5.76
N TYR A 38 -3.76 -4.41 5.25
CA TYR A 38 -3.34 -5.79 5.49
C TYR A 38 -2.58 -6.31 4.28
N VAL A 39 -1.37 -6.78 4.53
CA VAL A 39 -0.47 -7.34 3.50
C VAL A 39 -0.31 -8.83 3.75
N LEU A 40 -0.59 -9.63 2.73
CA LEU A 40 -0.25 -11.04 2.71
C LEU A 40 1.15 -11.19 2.13
N SER A 41 2.03 -11.88 2.86
CA SER A 41 3.38 -12.24 2.39
C SER A 41 3.46 -13.75 2.23
N ALA A 42 3.71 -14.20 1.00
CA ALA A 42 3.83 -15.62 0.67
C ALA A 42 4.80 -15.82 -0.49
N MET A 43 5.65 -16.85 -0.42
CA MET A 43 6.60 -17.21 -1.49
C MET A 43 7.54 -16.07 -1.94
N GLY A 44 7.83 -15.11 -1.05
CA GLY A 44 8.63 -13.93 -1.38
C GLY A 44 7.87 -12.82 -2.11
N GLU A 45 6.56 -12.98 -2.30
CA GLU A 45 5.66 -11.94 -2.81
C GLU A 45 4.85 -11.31 -1.67
N GLU A 46 4.63 -10.00 -1.78
CA GLU A 46 3.79 -9.24 -0.85
C GLU A 46 2.64 -8.59 -1.60
N LYS A 47 1.43 -8.68 -1.04
CA LYS A 47 0.21 -8.16 -1.68
C LYS A 47 -0.74 -7.56 -0.67
N ILE A 48 -1.25 -6.37 -0.96
CA ILE A 48 -2.32 -5.75 -0.18
C ILE A 48 -3.63 -6.50 -0.47
N VAL A 49 -4.23 -7.08 0.56
CA VAL A 49 -5.44 -7.92 0.43
C VAL A 49 -6.69 -7.26 0.99
N SER A 50 -6.53 -6.30 1.91
CA SER A 50 -7.65 -5.62 2.56
C SER A 50 -7.19 -4.31 3.22
N MET A 51 -8.13 -3.44 3.54
CA MET A 51 -7.93 -2.24 4.34
C MET A 51 -9.06 -2.07 5.36
N ARG A 52 -8.80 -1.27 6.40
CA ARG A 52 -9.84 -0.77 7.32
C ARG A 52 -9.51 0.64 7.76
N ASP A 53 -10.52 1.41 8.12
CA ASP A 53 -10.34 2.67 8.82
C ASP A 53 -9.76 2.43 10.23
N ARG A 54 -8.93 3.37 10.67
CA ARG A 54 -8.42 3.43 12.03
C ARG A 54 -9.24 4.46 12.81
N GLU A 55 -10.04 3.96 13.76
CA GLU A 55 -10.77 4.76 14.76
C GLU A 55 -9.83 5.72 15.53
#